data_AF-A0A485KCB5-F1
#
_entry.id   AF-A0A485KCB5-F1
#
_cell.length_a   1.000
_cell.length_b   1.000
_cell.length_c   1.000
_cell.angle_alpha   90.00
_cell.angle_beta   90.00
_cell.angle_gamma   90.00
#
_symmetry.space_group_name_H-M   'P 1'
#
loop_
_entity.id
_entity.type
_entity.pdbx_description
1 polymer ?
#
loop_
_entity_poly.entity_id
_entity_poly.type
_entity_poly.pdbx_seq_one_letter_code
_entity_poly.pdbx_strand_id
1 'polypeptide(L)'
;MLRDECKLLLVLPLHAVCFAPAILLPPPSTASTILLLYVLFVAAAAVFSTSSVCQERWRIRQMHVCWLAWLYTGLQAALIAVDLLSLCRFLSPFLSNAPFHDNCNASAALRGNAAGYSCAGMQQAAAVALVLLTAAIGLGIYLLVLGKRVAKKQYIEYARVKKEIERHQSMSEMRNTSAADSPSSDSLLTQA
;
A
#
# COMPACT_ATOMS: atom_id res chain seq x y z
N MET A 1 -6.82 20.33 7.77
CA MET A 1 -7.10 18.92 7.39
C MET A 1 -5.79 18.22 7.08
N LEU A 2 -5.51 17.07 7.69
CA LEU A 2 -4.31 16.28 7.37
C LEU A 2 -4.36 15.79 5.91
N ARG A 3 -3.24 15.84 5.20
CA ARG A 3 -3.10 15.27 3.84
C ARG A 3 -3.30 13.76 3.91
N ASP A 4 -4.00 13.18 2.93
CA ASP A 4 -4.31 11.74 2.94
C ASP A 4 -3.05 10.85 2.95
N GLU A 5 -1.93 11.36 2.42
CA GLU A 5 -0.58 10.78 2.49
C GLU A 5 -0.09 10.62 3.95
N CYS A 6 -0.23 11.65 4.78
CA CYS A 6 0.12 11.58 6.21
C CYS A 6 -0.84 10.69 7.01
N LYS A 7 -2.12 10.63 6.62
CA LYS A 7 -3.09 9.72 7.26
C LYS A 7 -2.69 8.26 7.03
N LEU A 8 -2.12 7.95 5.86
CA LEU A 8 -1.61 6.62 5.56
C LEU A 8 -0.55 6.22 6.61
N LEU A 9 0.46 7.07 6.82
CA LEU A 9 1.54 6.82 7.78
C LEU A 9 1.05 6.72 9.23
N LEU A 10 0.02 7.45 9.62
CA LEU A 10 -0.57 7.36 10.96
C LEU A 10 -1.37 6.08 11.20
N VAL A 11 -1.96 5.51 10.14
CA VAL A 11 -2.80 4.31 10.24
C VAL A 11 -1.94 3.03 10.22
N LEU A 12 -0.73 3.09 9.65
CA LEU A 12 0.20 1.95 9.59
C LEU A 12 0.52 1.32 10.97
N PRO A 13 0.88 2.09 12.02
CA PRO A 13 1.14 1.54 13.35
C PRO A 13 -0.09 0.85 13.94
N LEU A 14 -1.27 1.44 13.76
CA LEU A 14 -2.52 0.86 14.25
C LEU A 14 -2.84 -0.45 13.52
N HIS A 15 -2.65 -0.48 12.20
CA HIS A 15 -2.77 -1.70 11.42
C HIS A 15 -1.75 -2.76 11.85
N ALA A 16 -0.52 -2.38 12.21
CA ALA A 16 0.50 -3.31 12.71
C ALA A 16 0.05 -4.04 13.98
N VAL A 17 -0.53 -3.29 14.93
CA VAL A 17 -1.05 -3.86 16.18
C VAL A 17 -2.21 -4.81 15.92
N CYS A 18 -3.15 -4.42 15.05
CA CYS A 18 -4.30 -5.26 14.70
C CYS A 18 -3.90 -6.51 13.89
N PHE A 19 -2.85 -6.42 13.06
CA PHE A 19 -2.34 -7.51 12.23
C PHE A 19 -1.42 -8.48 12.98
N ALA A 20 -0.87 -8.08 14.14
CA ALA A 20 0.07 -8.89 14.92
C ALA A 20 -0.38 -10.34 15.20
N PRO A 21 -1.67 -10.64 15.48
CA PRO A 21 -2.12 -12.02 15.66
C PRO A 21 -1.91 -12.90 14.42
N ALA A 22 -1.99 -12.35 13.21
CA ALA A 22 -1.73 -13.09 11.98
C ALA A 22 -0.25 -13.50 11.85
N ILE A 23 0.66 -12.90 12.61
CA ILE A 23 2.11 -13.22 12.60
C ILE A 23 2.48 -14.12 13.79
N LEU A 24 1.98 -13.81 14.98
CA LEU A 24 2.45 -14.42 16.24
C LEU A 24 1.96 -15.86 16.47
N LEU A 25 0.82 -16.22 15.88
CA LEU A 25 0.11 -17.46 16.19
C LEU A 25 0.32 -18.60 15.17
N PRO A 26 0.57 -18.35 13.87
CA PRO A 26 0.91 -19.41 12.92
C PRO A 26 2.28 -20.04 13.18
N PRO A 27 2.57 -21.24 12.64
CA PRO A 27 3.90 -21.84 12.71
C PRO A 27 4.99 -20.95 12.07
N PRO A 28 6.26 -21.09 12.48
CA PRO A 28 7.33 -20.14 12.16
C PRO A 28 7.58 -19.97 10.65
N SER A 29 7.40 -21.02 9.85
CA SER A 29 7.52 -20.95 8.37
C SER A 29 6.41 -20.12 7.72
N THR A 30 5.19 -20.14 8.27
CA THR A 30 4.10 -19.27 7.82
C THR A 30 4.21 -17.87 8.41
N ALA A 31 4.66 -17.74 9.66
CA ALA A 31 4.88 -16.45 10.30
C ALA A 31 5.93 -15.62 9.55
N SER A 32 7.02 -16.23 9.10
CA SER A 32 8.08 -15.53 8.34
C SER A 32 7.62 -15.02 6.99
N THR A 33 6.80 -15.79 6.26
CA THR A 33 6.23 -15.37 4.97
C THR A 33 5.21 -14.25 5.13
N ILE A 34 4.35 -14.33 6.16
CA ILE A 34 3.39 -13.27 6.49
C ILE A 34 4.13 -11.99 6.92
N LEU A 35 5.19 -12.11 7.73
CA LEU A 35 6.03 -10.99 8.13
C LEU A 35 6.73 -10.34 6.92
N LEU A 36 7.29 -11.13 6.01
CA LEU A 36 7.91 -10.62 4.77
C LEU A 36 6.89 -9.82 3.94
N LEU A 37 5.67 -10.36 3.78
CA LEU A 37 4.60 -9.71 3.03
C LEU A 37 4.17 -8.40 3.71
N TYR A 38 4.13 -8.37 5.04
CA TYR A 38 3.86 -7.16 5.81
C TYR A 38 4.97 -6.10 5.67
N VAL A 39 6.24 -6.51 5.72
CA VAL A 39 7.39 -5.59 5.52
C VAL A 39 7.38 -5.00 4.11
N LEU A 40 7.11 -5.83 3.09
CA LEU A 40 6.96 -5.37 1.71
C LEU A 40 5.81 -4.36 1.58
N PHE A 41 4.69 -4.61 2.25
CA PHE A 41 3.57 -3.68 2.29
C PHE A 41 3.98 -2.34 2.93
N VAL A 42 4.63 -2.36 4.10
CA VAL A 42 5.07 -1.13 4.78
C VAL A 42 6.06 -0.34 3.91
N ALA A 43 7.01 -1.02 3.27
CA ALA A 43 7.94 -0.39 2.34
C ALA A 43 7.19 0.24 1.14
N ALA A 44 6.27 -0.50 0.52
CA ALA A 44 5.46 0.01 -0.58
C ALA A 44 4.59 1.21 -0.15
N ALA A 45 4.00 1.18 1.04
CA ALA A 45 3.21 2.27 1.59
C ALA A 45 4.07 3.52 1.88
N ALA A 46 5.28 3.35 2.39
CA ALA A 46 6.23 4.44 2.63
C ALA A 46 6.65 5.11 1.30
N VAL A 47 7.05 4.31 0.30
CA VAL A 47 7.44 4.82 -1.02
C VAL A 47 6.24 5.46 -1.73
N PHE A 48 5.06 4.87 -1.61
CA PHE A 48 3.83 5.45 -2.17
C PHE A 48 3.49 6.79 -1.52
N SER A 49 3.66 6.92 -0.20
CA SER A 49 3.45 8.17 0.52
C SER A 49 4.45 9.26 0.16
N THR A 50 5.72 8.92 -0.14
CA THR A 50 6.77 9.89 -0.48
C THR A 50 6.81 10.22 -1.97
N SER A 51 6.24 9.38 -2.84
CA SER A 51 6.18 9.60 -4.28
C SER A 51 5.46 10.89 -4.72
N SER A 52 4.65 11.48 -3.84
CA SER A 52 4.00 12.78 -4.08
C SER A 52 4.98 13.96 -4.03
N VAL A 53 6.18 13.76 -3.48
CA VAL A 53 7.17 14.82 -3.20
C VAL A 53 8.28 14.90 -4.27
N CYS A 54 8.66 13.80 -4.92
CA CYS A 54 9.72 13.81 -5.93
C CYS A 54 9.28 14.43 -7.27
N GLN A 55 9.98 15.48 -7.70
CA GLN A 55 9.70 16.26 -8.92
C GLN A 55 10.46 15.77 -10.19
N GLU A 56 11.29 14.73 -10.12
CA GLU A 56 12.14 14.36 -11.26
C GLU A 56 11.44 13.50 -12.33
N ARG A 57 11.62 13.91 -13.60
CA ARG A 57 11.36 13.24 -14.89
C ARG A 57 9.97 12.56 -15.07
N TRP A 58 9.10 13.23 -15.81
CA TRP A 58 7.69 12.93 -16.09
C TRP A 58 7.36 11.52 -16.61
N ARG A 59 8.05 11.02 -17.65
CA ARG A 59 7.76 9.69 -18.23
C ARG A 59 8.07 8.55 -17.25
N ILE A 60 9.15 8.70 -16.49
CA ILE A 60 9.56 7.76 -15.45
C ILE A 60 8.55 7.85 -14.29
N ARG A 61 8.15 9.07 -13.90
CA ARG A 61 7.17 9.31 -12.83
C ARG A 61 5.81 8.64 -13.07
N GLN A 62 5.27 8.63 -14.29
CA GLN A 62 3.95 8.01 -14.56
C GLN A 62 3.95 6.48 -14.41
N MET A 63 4.96 5.82 -14.99
CA MET A 63 5.12 4.37 -14.89
C MET A 63 5.40 3.96 -13.43
N HIS A 64 6.22 4.72 -12.72
CA HIS A 64 6.49 4.47 -11.30
C HIS A 64 5.23 4.62 -10.43
N VAL A 65 4.41 5.65 -10.63
CA VAL A 65 3.18 5.85 -9.82
C VAL A 65 2.14 4.76 -10.07
N CYS A 66 1.92 4.36 -11.32
CA CYS A 66 0.98 3.26 -11.63
C CYS A 66 1.46 1.93 -11.06
N TRP A 67 2.76 1.64 -11.20
CA TRP A 67 3.37 0.44 -10.63
C TRP A 67 3.31 0.42 -9.11
N LEU A 68 3.63 1.54 -8.45
CA LEU A 68 3.54 1.70 -7.00
C LEU A 68 2.11 1.56 -6.50
N ALA A 69 1.13 2.16 -7.18
CA ALA A 69 -0.28 2.02 -6.82
C ALA A 69 -0.76 0.57 -6.98
N TRP A 70 -0.36 -0.11 -8.06
CA TRP A 70 -0.68 -1.52 -8.29
C TRP A 70 -0.03 -2.42 -7.22
N LEU A 71 1.26 -2.22 -6.94
CA LEU A 71 1.99 -2.96 -5.91
C LEU A 71 1.38 -2.75 -4.52
N TYR A 72 1.09 -1.50 -4.16
CA TYR A 72 0.45 -1.15 -2.88
C TYR A 72 -0.92 -1.80 -2.75
N THR A 73 -1.79 -1.68 -3.77
CA THR A 73 -3.14 -2.26 -3.73
C THR A 73 -3.12 -3.78 -3.73
N GLY A 74 -2.21 -4.40 -4.48
CA GLY A 74 -2.00 -5.85 -4.51
C GLY A 74 -1.52 -6.40 -3.17
N LEU A 75 -0.50 -5.79 -2.56
CA LEU A 75 0.00 -6.16 -1.23
C LEU A 75 -1.08 -5.98 -0.17
N GLN A 76 -1.84 -4.89 -0.23
CA GLN A 76 -2.93 -4.65 0.73
C GLN A 76 -4.07 -5.66 0.57
N ALA A 77 -4.43 -6.04 -0.66
CA ALA A 77 -5.41 -7.10 -0.89
C ALA A 77 -4.92 -8.47 -0.39
N ALA A 78 -3.63 -8.77 -0.56
CA ALA A 78 -3.02 -9.98 -0.03
C ALA A 78 -3.04 -10.01 1.52
N LEU A 79 -2.76 -8.88 2.19
CA LEU A 79 -2.88 -8.78 3.64
C LEU A 79 -4.31 -9.03 4.13
N ILE A 80 -5.31 -8.43 3.49
CA ILE A 80 -6.72 -8.67 3.83
C ILE A 80 -7.09 -10.15 3.65
N ALA A 81 -6.59 -10.80 2.60
CA ALA A 81 -6.80 -12.23 2.39
C ALA A 81 -6.15 -13.08 3.50
N VAL A 82 -4.95 -12.71 3.95
CA VAL A 82 -4.27 -13.35 5.10
C VAL A 82 -5.07 -13.15 6.38
N ASP A 83 -5.60 -11.96 6.63
CA ASP A 83 -6.43 -11.67 7.80
C ASP A 83 -7.73 -12.49 7.80
N LEU A 84 -8.40 -12.57 6.65
CA LEU A 84 -9.62 -13.38 6.48
C LEU A 84 -9.33 -14.87 6.70
N LEU A 85 -8.25 -15.39 6.13
CA LEU A 85 -7.83 -16.77 6.34
C LEU A 85 -7.47 -17.04 7.80
N SER A 86 -6.77 -16.11 8.45
CA SER A 86 -6.44 -16.20 9.87
C SER A 86 -7.70 -16.20 10.72
N LEU A 87 -8.63 -15.28 10.46
CA LEU A 87 -9.91 -15.17 11.16
C LEU A 87 -10.72 -16.46 11.02
N CYS A 88 -10.81 -17.04 9.82
CA CYS A 88 -11.45 -18.33 9.60
C CYS A 88 -10.79 -19.46 10.41
N ARG A 89 -9.45 -19.49 10.48
CA ARG A 89 -8.74 -20.48 11.30
C ARG A 89 -9.01 -20.30 12.80
N PHE A 90 -9.07 -19.06 13.30
CA PHE A 90 -9.40 -18.80 14.69
C PHE A 90 -10.86 -19.04 15.03
N LEU A 91 -11.79 -18.86 14.07
CA LEU A 91 -13.21 -19.16 14.26
C LEU A 91 -13.52 -20.67 14.24
N SER A 92 -12.78 -21.46 13.46
CA SER A 92 -12.99 -22.90 13.29
C SER A 92 -13.27 -23.66 14.61
N PRO A 93 -12.46 -23.52 15.67
CA PRO A 93 -12.72 -24.23 16.94
C PRO A 93 -13.96 -23.73 17.70
N PHE A 94 -14.43 -22.50 17.45
CA PHE A 94 -15.67 -21.97 18.05
C PHE A 94 -16.92 -22.36 17.26
N LEU A 95 -16.78 -22.64 15.97
CA LEU A 95 -17.87 -23.08 15.09
C LEU A 95 -18.03 -24.61 15.07
N SER A 96 -17.07 -25.36 15.60
CA SER A 96 -17.19 -26.80 15.73
C SER A 96 -18.19 -27.14 16.85
N ASN A 97 -19.03 -28.17 16.64
CA ASN A 97 -19.93 -28.69 17.67
C ASN A 97 -19.21 -29.37 18.86
N ALA A 98 -17.87 -29.41 18.83
CA ALA A 98 -17.05 -29.94 19.92
C ALA A 98 -16.68 -28.81 20.91
N PRO A 99 -16.62 -29.11 22.22
CA PRO A 99 -16.18 -28.12 23.20
C PRO A 99 -14.72 -27.72 22.92
N PHE A 100 -14.42 -26.42 23.07
CA PHE A 100 -13.11 -25.84 22.75
C PHE A 100 -11.93 -26.58 23.42
N HIS A 101 -12.15 -27.13 24.62
CA HIS A 101 -11.16 -27.89 25.35
C HIS A 101 -10.67 -29.15 24.60
N ASP A 102 -11.57 -29.83 23.88
CA ASP A 102 -11.24 -31.05 23.12
C ASP A 102 -10.40 -30.72 21.88
N ASN A 103 -10.73 -29.63 21.18
CA ASN A 103 -9.95 -29.14 20.04
C ASN A 103 -8.55 -28.67 20.45
N CYS A 104 -8.47 -27.96 21.57
CA CYS A 104 -7.24 -27.45 22.16
C CYS A 104 -6.27 -28.59 22.55
N ASN A 105 -6.81 -29.72 23.03
CA ASN A 105 -6.03 -30.92 23.31
C ASN A 105 -5.63 -31.71 22.05
N ALA A 106 -6.45 -31.68 21.00
CA ALA A 106 -6.24 -32.42 19.76
C ALA A 106 -5.27 -31.73 18.78
N SER A 107 -5.17 -30.41 18.81
CA SER A 107 -4.35 -29.65 17.86
C SER A 107 -2.85 -29.63 18.23
N ALA A 108 -2.07 -30.51 17.58
CA ALA A 108 -0.60 -30.51 17.66
C ALA A 108 0.04 -29.14 17.31
N ALA A 109 -0.61 -28.38 16.43
CA ALA A 109 -0.18 -27.03 16.03
C ALA A 109 -0.29 -25.98 17.16
N LEU A 110 -1.25 -26.13 18.09
CA LEU A 110 -1.35 -25.26 19.26
C LEU A 110 -0.37 -25.70 20.37
N ARG A 111 -0.09 -27.00 20.53
CA ARG A 111 0.90 -27.49 21.50
C ARG A 111 2.34 -27.07 21.19
N GLY A 112 2.72 -26.98 19.91
CA GLY A 112 4.08 -26.62 19.50
C GLY A 112 4.41 -25.13 19.55
N ASN A 113 3.44 -24.25 19.27
CA ASN A 113 3.67 -22.79 19.16
C ASN A 113 3.21 -21.99 20.38
N ALA A 114 2.48 -22.61 21.31
CA ALA A 114 2.01 -21.96 22.54
C ALA A 114 2.56 -22.65 23.79
N ALA A 115 3.84 -23.03 23.74
CA ALA A 115 4.58 -23.47 24.91
C ALA A 115 4.47 -22.38 26.01
N GLY A 116 3.56 -22.58 26.97
CA GLY A 116 3.30 -21.65 28.08
C GLY A 116 1.85 -21.19 28.26
N TYR A 117 0.94 -21.38 27.31
CA TYR A 117 -0.48 -21.04 27.51
C TYR A 117 -1.32 -22.24 27.96
N SER A 118 -2.08 -22.06 29.04
CA SER A 118 -3.16 -22.99 29.40
C SER A 118 -4.27 -22.93 28.35
N CYS A 119 -5.09 -23.97 28.26
CA CYS A 119 -6.18 -24.01 27.28
C CYS A 119 -7.19 -22.86 27.45
N ALA A 120 -7.45 -22.44 28.69
CA ALA A 120 -8.24 -21.25 28.99
C ALA A 120 -7.55 -19.95 28.53
N GLY A 121 -6.21 -19.86 28.67
CA GLY A 121 -5.41 -18.75 28.16
C GLY A 121 -5.42 -18.67 26.63
N MET A 122 -5.42 -19.82 25.94
CA MET A 122 -5.57 -19.87 24.48
C MET A 122 -6.96 -19.40 24.04
N GLN A 123 -8.01 -19.74 24.78
CA GLN A 123 -9.37 -19.29 24.47
C GLN A 123 -9.49 -17.76 24.55
N GLN A 124 -8.93 -17.15 25.61
CA GLN A 124 -8.88 -15.70 25.75
C GLN A 124 -8.02 -15.04 24.66
N ALA A 125 -6.84 -15.58 24.38
CA ALA A 125 -5.96 -15.08 23.33
C ALA A 125 -6.62 -15.18 21.95
N ALA A 126 -7.35 -16.25 21.66
CA ALA A 126 -8.11 -16.41 20.43
C ALA A 126 -9.25 -15.39 20.31
N ALA A 127 -9.97 -15.08 21.40
CA ALA A 127 -10.99 -14.04 21.40
C ALA A 127 -10.41 -12.65 21.12
N VAL A 128 -9.28 -12.30 21.76
CA VAL A 128 -8.57 -11.04 21.50
C VAL A 128 -8.04 -10.99 20.06
N ALA A 129 -7.45 -12.08 19.58
CA ALA A 129 -6.97 -12.20 18.22
C ALA A 129 -8.10 -12.02 17.21
N LEU A 130 -9.29 -12.58 17.46
CA LEU A 130 -10.46 -12.39 16.62
C LEU A 130 -10.84 -10.91 16.51
N VAL A 131 -10.96 -10.19 17.63
CA VAL A 131 -11.29 -8.74 17.64
C VAL A 131 -10.24 -7.93 16.89
N LEU A 132 -8.96 -8.22 17.10
CA LEU A 132 -7.86 -7.53 16.44
C LEU A 132 -7.85 -7.80 14.93
N LEU A 133 -8.10 -9.05 14.50
CA LEU A 133 -8.18 -9.42 13.08
C LEU A 133 -9.39 -8.79 12.39
N THR A 134 -10.55 -8.71 13.02
CA THR A 134 -11.69 -7.97 12.44
C THR A 134 -11.38 -6.49 12.30
N ALA A 135 -10.73 -5.90 13.30
CA ALA A 135 -10.26 -4.52 13.22
C ALA A 135 -9.23 -4.34 12.09
N ALA A 136 -8.30 -5.29 11.92
CA ALA A 136 -7.29 -5.29 10.86
C ALA A 136 -7.94 -5.29 9.47
N ILE A 137 -8.96 -6.11 9.25
CA ILE A 137 -9.73 -6.13 7.98
C ILE A 137 -10.38 -4.76 7.73
N GLY A 138 -11.04 -4.19 8.74
CA GLY A 138 -11.68 -2.87 8.62
C GLY A 138 -10.68 -1.74 8.31
N LEU A 139 -9.58 -1.71 9.06
CA LEU A 139 -8.45 -0.82 8.81
C LEU A 139 -7.84 -1.04 7.43
N GLY A 140 -7.79 -2.30 6.99
CA GLY A 140 -7.21 -2.69 5.72
C GLY A 140 -8.04 -2.20 4.53
N ILE A 141 -9.37 -2.29 4.63
CA ILE A 141 -10.30 -1.70 3.65
C ILE A 141 -10.17 -0.18 3.66
N TYR A 142 -10.06 0.45 4.84
CA TYR A 142 -9.86 1.89 4.95
C TYR A 142 -8.55 2.34 4.29
N LEU A 143 -7.46 1.61 4.48
CA LEU A 143 -6.17 1.83 3.80
C LEU A 143 -6.30 1.69 2.28
N LEU A 144 -7.02 0.69 1.76
CA LEU A 144 -7.31 0.58 0.32
C LEU A 144 -8.04 1.82 -0.23
N VAL A 145 -9.05 2.30 0.49
CA VAL A 145 -9.81 3.50 0.09
C VAL A 145 -8.91 4.74 0.11
N LEU A 146 -8.08 4.90 1.14
CA LEU A 146 -7.08 5.98 1.20
C LEU A 146 -6.09 5.90 0.04
N GLY A 147 -5.53 4.72 -0.23
CA GLY A 147 -4.60 4.51 -1.34
C GLY A 147 -5.21 4.86 -2.70
N LYS A 148 -6.46 4.45 -2.95
CA LYS A 148 -7.19 4.85 -4.17
C LYS A 148 -7.38 6.36 -4.28
N ARG A 149 -7.68 7.04 -3.16
CA ARG A 149 -7.82 8.51 -3.15
C ARG A 149 -6.49 9.21 -3.44
N VAL A 150 -5.38 8.73 -2.87
CA VAL A 150 -4.04 9.27 -3.14
C VAL A 150 -3.65 9.04 -4.59
N ALA A 151 -3.85 7.82 -5.12
CA ALA A 151 -3.57 7.51 -6.52
C ALA A 151 -4.36 8.42 -7.50
N LYS A 152 -5.65 8.65 -7.22
CA LYS A 152 -6.47 9.57 -8.04
C LYS A 152 -5.94 10.99 -8.00
N LYS A 153 -5.50 11.49 -6.84
CA LYS A 153 -4.91 12.82 -6.70
C LYS A 153 -3.60 12.94 -7.47
N GLN A 154 -2.71 11.95 -7.35
CA GLN A 154 -1.46 11.93 -8.10
C GLN A 154 -1.70 11.86 -9.62
N TYR A 155 -2.69 11.11 -10.07
CA TYR A 155 -3.06 11.06 -11.49
C TYR A 155 -3.55 12.42 -12.02
N ILE A 156 -4.36 13.14 -11.26
CA ILE A 156 -4.85 14.48 -11.65
C ILE A 156 -3.69 15.47 -11.73
N GLU A 157 -2.81 15.50 -10.72
CA GLU A 157 -1.63 16.38 -10.73
C GLU A 157 -0.70 16.04 -11.90
N TYR A 158 -0.50 14.75 -12.18
CA TYR A 158 0.26 14.32 -13.34
C TYR A 158 -0.36 14.82 -14.66
N ALA A 159 -1.68 14.68 -14.83
CA ALA A 159 -2.38 15.12 -16.03
C ALA A 159 -2.33 16.64 -16.21
N ARG A 160 -2.39 17.41 -15.10
CA ARG A 160 -2.22 18.87 -15.12
C ARG A 160 -0.86 19.27 -15.63
N VAL A 161 0.21 18.75 -15.03
CA VAL A 161 1.55 19.17 -15.43
C VAL A 161 1.92 18.67 -16.83
N LYS A 162 1.41 17.50 -17.24
CA LYS A 162 1.53 17.04 -18.63
C LYS A 162 0.99 18.08 -19.63
N LYS A 163 -0.21 18.61 -19.39
CA LYS A 163 -0.81 19.65 -20.24
C LYS A 163 -0.01 20.96 -20.23
N GLU A 164 0.52 21.34 -19.08
CA GLU A 164 1.31 22.57 -18.95
C GLU A 164 2.63 22.47 -19.73
N ILE A 165 3.28 21.31 -19.69
CA ILE A 165 4.50 21.05 -20.47
C ILE A 165 4.20 20.99 -21.96
N GLU A 166 3.13 20.30 -22.39
CA GLU A 166 2.72 20.27 -23.80
C GLU A 166 2.47 21.70 -24.32
N ARG A 167 1.87 22.58 -23.50
CA ARG A 167 1.70 24.00 -23.82
C ARG A 167 3.03 24.76 -23.91
N HIS A 168 3.97 24.53 -22.99
CA HIS A 168 5.30 25.15 -23.06
C HIS A 168 6.11 24.67 -24.26
N GLN A 169 6.02 23.39 -24.61
CA GLN A 169 6.66 22.82 -25.80
C GLN A 169 6.09 23.42 -27.07
N SER A 170 4.75 23.49 -27.21
CA SER A 170 4.13 24.11 -28.38
C SER A 170 4.48 25.60 -28.52
N MET A 171 4.58 26.33 -27.40
CA MET A 171 5.04 27.73 -27.42
C MET A 171 6.51 27.87 -27.79
N SER A 172 7.38 26.95 -27.35
CA SER A 172 8.80 26.95 -27.73
C SER A 172 9.00 26.61 -29.21
N GLU A 173 8.17 25.74 -29.77
CA GLU A 173 8.18 25.36 -31.19
C GLU A 173 7.70 26.52 -32.08
N MET A 174 6.65 27.23 -31.68
CA MET A 174 6.22 28.48 -32.33
C MET A 174 7.31 29.57 -32.25
N ARG A 175 8.01 29.69 -31.12
CA ARG A 175 9.08 30.68 -30.97
C ARG A 175 10.28 30.39 -31.90
N ASN A 176 10.69 29.13 -32.01
CA ASN A 176 11.80 28.75 -32.89
C ASN A 176 11.47 28.89 -34.39
N THR A 177 10.21 28.70 -34.78
CA THR A 177 9.75 28.97 -36.16
C THR A 177 9.65 30.47 -36.45
N SER A 178 9.14 31.27 -35.52
CA SER A 178 9.09 32.73 -35.67
C SER A 178 10.47 33.43 -35.66
N ALA A 179 11.49 32.82 -35.06
CA ALA A 179 12.87 33.32 -35.10
C ALA A 179 13.57 33.01 -36.44
N ALA A 180 13.19 31.91 -37.10
CA ALA A 180 13.73 31.50 -38.40
C ALA A 180 13.23 32.36 -39.57
N ASP A 181 12.11 33.08 -39.41
CA ASP A 181 11.54 34.00 -40.39
C ASP A 181 11.99 35.47 -40.20
N SER A 182 13.08 35.72 -39.46
CA SER A 182 13.72 37.04 -39.46
C SER A 182 14.47 37.21 -40.79
N PRO A 183 14.05 38.09 -41.73
CA PRO A 183 14.83 38.33 -42.93
C PRO A 183 16.12 39.04 -42.52
N SER A 184 17.26 38.44 -42.88
CA SER A 184 18.57 39.06 -42.81
C SER A 184 18.62 40.27 -43.75
N SER A 185 18.30 41.45 -43.23
CA SER A 185 18.50 42.74 -43.90
C SER A 185 19.97 43.16 -43.82
N ASP A 186 20.88 42.46 -44.52
CA ASP A 186 22.30 42.85 -44.57
C ASP A 186 23.02 42.45 -45.87
N SER A 187 22.30 42.40 -47.00
CA SER A 187 22.88 42.07 -48.32
C SER A 187 22.44 43.01 -49.44
N LEU A 188 22.51 44.33 -49.21
CA LEU A 188 22.31 45.32 -50.28
C LEU A 188 23.22 46.54 -50.05
N LEU A 189 24.55 46.35 -50.09
CA LEU A 189 25.53 47.43 -50.23
C LEU A 189 26.88 46.88 -50.74
N THR A 190 26.88 46.30 -51.94
CA THR A 190 28.09 46.15 -52.77
C THR A 190 27.72 46.31 -54.24
N GLN A 191 27.42 47.55 -54.62
CA GLN A 191 27.56 48.01 -56.00
C GLN A 191 27.78 49.53 -55.99
N ALA A 192 29.06 49.91 -56.02
CA ALA A 192 29.60 51.13 -56.61
C ALA A 192 31.13 50.98 -56.69
#